data_AF-A0A352A600-F1
#
_entry.id   AF-A0A352A600-F1
#
_cell.length_a   1.000
_cell.length_b   1.000
_cell.length_c   1.000
_cell.angle_alpha   90.00
_cell.angle_beta   90.00
_cell.angle_gamma   90.00
#
_symmetry.space_group_name_H-M   'P 1'
#
loop_
_entity.id
_entity.type
_entity.pdbx_description
1 polymer ?
#
loop_
_entity_poly.entity_id
_entity_poly.type
_entity_poly.pdbx_seq_one_letter_code
_entity_poly.pdbx_strand_id
1 'polypeptide(L)' 'MNNEGKEIVNGIEVNTKKAQKILTKLIVREKTNIKTKQYNDPQMVNQIKKMIEEEVECY' A
#
# COMPACT_ATOMS: atom_id res chain seq x y z
N MET A 1 -5.16 24.66 7.45
CA MET A 1 -5.50 23.70 8.52
C MET A 1 -4.80 22.38 8.20
N ASN A 2 -3.61 22.17 8.76
CA ASN A 2 -2.82 20.95 8.51
C ASN A 2 -3.16 19.90 9.57
N ASN A 3 -4.28 19.19 9.37
CA ASN A 3 -4.46 17.91 10.03
C ASN A 3 -3.52 16.92 9.34
N GLU A 4 -2.35 16.74 9.94
CA GLU A 4 -1.51 15.56 9.72
C GLU A 4 -2.40 14.36 10.07
N GLY A 5 -2.91 13.64 9.07
CA GLY A 5 -3.79 12.49 9.26
C GLY A 5 -2.99 11.36 9.88
N LYS A 6 -2.69 11.47 11.17
CA LYS A 6 -1.94 10.54 12.00
C LYS A 6 -2.92 10.01 13.03
N GLU A 7 -3.10 8.70 13.03
CA GLU A 7 -3.95 8.00 13.99
C GLU A 7 -3.12 6.94 14.70
N ILE A 8 -3.39 6.75 15.99
CA ILE A 8 -2.75 5.68 16.76
C ILE A 8 -3.60 4.42 16.58
N VAL A 9 -3.05 3.44 15.86
CA VAL A 9 -3.68 2.13 15.65
C VAL A 9 -2.83 1.10 16.38
N ASN A 10 -3.41 0.43 17.37
CA ASN A 10 -2.69 -0.57 18.20
C ASN A 10 -1.40 -0.04 18.84
N GLY A 11 -1.38 1.23 19.25
CA GLY A 11 -0.20 1.86 19.84
C GLY A 11 0.87 2.31 18.84
N ILE A 12 0.62 2.16 17.53
CA ILE A 12 1.52 2.58 16.45
C ILE A 12 0.98 3.85 15.82
N GLU A 13 1.82 4.87 15.65
CA GLU A 13 1.46 6.08 14.90
C GLU A 13 1.40 5.76 13.41
N VAL A 14 0.20 5.82 12.84
CA VAL A 14 -0.06 5.53 11.43
C VAL A 14 -0.47 6.80 10.71
N ASN A 15 0.24 7.13 9.63
CA ASN A 15 -0.20 8.17 8.71
C ASN A 15 -1.33 7.62 7.81
N THR A 16 -2.58 7.89 8.17
CA THR A 16 -3.77 7.40 7.49
C THR A 16 -3.86 7.86 6.05
N LYS A 17 -3.39 9.08 5.74
CA LYS A 17 -3.34 9.57 4.36
C LYS A 17 -2.37 8.76 3.50
N LYS A 18 -1.19 8.42 4.03
CA LYS A 18 -0.23 7.56 3.33
C LYS A 18 -0.76 6.13 3.21
N ALA A 19 -1.29 5.57 4.29
CA ALA A 19 -1.89 4.23 4.29
C ALA A 19 -3.02 4.10 3.25
N GLN A 20 -3.92 5.09 3.17
CA GLN A 20 -5.02 5.10 2.20
C GLN A 20 -4.51 5.16 0.75
N LYS A 21 -3.45 5.94 0.48
CA LYS A 21 -2.83 6.02 -0.85
C LYS A 21 -2.22 4.68 -1.26
N ILE A 22 -1.47 4.05 -0.36
CA ILE A 22 -0.87 2.73 -0.58
C ILE A 22 -1.98 1.71 -0.86
N LEU A 23 -2.99 1.64 0.01
CA LEU A 23 -4.13 0.73 -0.16
C LEU A 23 -4.80 0.88 -1.52
N THR A 24 -5.03 2.12 -1.95
CA THR A 24 -5.64 2.41 -3.26
C THR A 24 -4.75 1.92 -4.42
N LYS A 25 -3.43 2.16 -4.37
CA LYS A 25 -2.47 1.66 -5.37
C LYS A 25 -2.50 0.13 -5.44
N LEU A 26 -2.49 -0.54 -4.28
CA LEU A 26 -2.50 -2.00 -4.19
C LEU A 26 -3.76 -2.61 -4.83
N ILE A 27 -4.94 -2.07 -4.53
CA ILE A 27 -6.22 -2.52 -5.10
C ILE A 27 -6.22 -2.36 -6.63
N VAL A 28 -5.76 -1.22 -7.14
CA VAL A 28 -5.70 -0.97 -8.59
C VAL A 28 -4.74 -1.96 -9.27
N ARG A 29 -3.59 -2.25 -8.65
CA ARG A 29 -2.62 -3.19 -9.20
C ARG A 29 -3.15 -4.62 -9.21
N GLU A 30 -3.79 -5.05 -8.12
CA GLU A 30 -4.40 -6.37 -8.02
C GLU A 30 -5.53 -6.54 -9.03
N LYS A 31 -6.41 -5.55 -9.14
CA LYS A 31 -7.47 -5.52 -10.16
C LYS A 31 -6.91 -5.60 -11.58
N THR A 32 -5.76 -4.97 -11.83
CA THR A 32 -5.07 -5.07 -13.12
C THR A 32 -4.52 -6.47 -13.33
N ASN A 33 -3.89 -7.06 -12.31
CA ASN A 33 -3.36 -8.42 -12.40
C ASN A 33 -4.45 -9.48 -12.62
N ILE A 34 -5.60 -9.36 -11.98
CA ILE A 34 -6.76 -10.25 -12.22
C ILE A 34 -7.17 -10.24 -13.71
N LYS A 35 -7.09 -9.08 -14.36
CA LYS A 35 -7.42 -8.93 -15.79
C LYS A 35 -6.33 -9.46 -16.70
N THR A 36 -5.06 -9.17 -16.39
CA THR A 36 -3.94 -9.48 -17.29
C THR A 36 -3.30 -10.85 -17.03
N LYS A 37 -3.54 -11.43 -15.84
CA LYS A 37 -2.87 -12.62 -15.31
C LYS A 37 -1.35 -12.54 -15.41
N GLN A 38 -0.80 -11.32 -15.28
CA GLN A 38 0.63 -11.05 -15.46
C GLN A 38 1.49 -11.76 -14.39
N TYR A 39 0.96 -11.89 -13.18
CA TYR A 39 1.60 -12.49 -12.03
C TYR A 39 0.67 -13.52 -11.38
N ASN A 40 1.24 -14.61 -10.90
CA ASN A 40 0.53 -15.54 -10.02
C ASN A 40 0.43 -14.97 -8.59
N ASP A 41 -0.35 -15.61 -7.73
CA ASP A 41 -0.63 -15.11 -6.37
C ASP A 41 0.67 -14.87 -5.56
N PRO A 42 1.66 -15.79 -5.52
CA PRO A 42 2.93 -15.53 -4.83
C PRO A 42 3.70 -14.32 -5.39
N GLN A 43 3.72 -14.15 -6.72
CA GLN A 43 4.38 -13.03 -7.37
C GLN A 43 3.68 -11.70 -7.08
N MET A 44 2.34 -11.69 -7.05
CA MET A 44 1.57 -10.51 -6.67
C MET A 44 1.82 -10.11 -5.23
N VAL A 45 1.84 -11.07 -4.30
CA VAL A 45 2.16 -10.81 -2.90
C VAL A 45 3.55 -10.20 -2.77
N ASN A 46 4.55 -10.71 -3.49
CA ASN A 46 5.90 -10.12 -3.48
C ASN A 46 5.92 -8.70 -4.04
N GLN A 47 5.16 -8.41 -5.11
CA GLN A 47 5.06 -7.06 -5.63
C GLN A 47 4.38 -6.09 -4.68
N ILE A 48 3.31 -6.54 -4.00
CA ILE A 48 2.62 -5.75 -2.98
C ILE A 48 3.57 -5.38 -1.86
N LYS A 49 4.36 -6.33 -1.35
CA LYS A 49 5.38 -6.08 -0.30
C LYS A 49 6.41 -5.06 -0.76
N LYS A 50 6.96 -5.24 -1.97
CA LYS A 50 7.97 -4.33 -2.52
C LYS A 50 7.44 -2.90 -2.66
N MET A 51 6.21 -2.72 -3.13
CA MET A 51 5.59 -1.40 -3.22
C MET A 51 5.39 -0.73 -1.85
N ILE A 52 5.14 -1.51 -0.80
CA ILE A 52 5.04 -1.00 0.57
C ILE A 52 6.43 -0.59 1.06
N GLU A 53 7.45 -1.43 0.88
CA GLU A 53 8.84 -1.15 1.24
C GLU A 53 9.34 0.12 0.55
N GLU A 54 9.16 0.25 -0.76
CA GLU A 54 9.58 1.43 -1.53
C GLU A 54 8.92 2.73 -1.03
N GLU A 55 7.63 2.71 -0.70
CA GLU A 55 6.92 3.90 -0.18
C GLU A 55 7.31 4.23 1.28
N VAL A 56 7.76 3.24 2.05
CA VAL A 56 8.29 3.42 3.41
C VAL A 56 9.74 3.91 3.39
N GLU A 57 10.60 3.36 2.53
CA GLU A 57 12.02 3.72 2.39
C GLU A 57 12.25 5.09 1.73
N CYS A 58 11.33 5.57 0.89
CA CYS A 58 11.44 6.90 0.27
C CYS A 58 11.27 8.09 1.26
N TYR A 59 11.35 7.88 2.57
CA TYR A 59 11.27 8.92 3.61
C TYR A 59 12.20 8.68 4.79
#